data_AF-A0A914PW00-F1
#
_entry.id   AF-A0A914PW00-F1
#
_cell.length_a   1.000
_cell.length_b   1.000
_cell.length_c   1.000
_cell.angle_alpha   90.00
_cell.angle_beta   90.00
_cell.angle_gamma   90.00
#
_symmetry.space_group_name_H-M   'P 1'
#
loop_
_entity.id
_entity.type
_entity.pdbx_description
1 polymer ?
#
loop_
_entity_poly.entity_id
_entity_poly.type
_entity_poly.pdbx_seq_one_letter_code
_entity_poly.pdbx_strand_id
1 'polypeptide(L)'
;MYNGNKIGLSNYVSAIIEWIKDVCNQPVDEKNKLQNICIIELCGDIDNHEMIPFTEALKYFKGNKKDFMHINISKIVGKNSASLLTFVQKWRNKGWNADIIICRSNHEISETVKEEIAAHSSLQLQQVN
;
A
#
# COMPACT_ATOMS: atom_id res chain seq x y z
N MET A 1 -14.96 18.44 -17.41
CA MET A 1 -16.21 17.64 -17.46
C MET A 1 -16.19 16.78 -18.72
N TYR A 2 -16.61 15.51 -18.68
CA TYR A 2 -16.33 14.49 -19.70
C TYR A 2 -17.07 14.67 -21.06
N ASN A 3 -17.64 15.83 -21.36
CA ASN A 3 -18.25 16.20 -22.66
C ASN A 3 -19.19 15.15 -23.27
N GLY A 4 -19.99 14.45 -22.45
CA GLY A 4 -20.93 13.41 -22.90
C GLY A 4 -20.30 12.04 -23.16
N ASN A 5 -18.99 11.87 -22.95
CA ASN A 5 -18.32 10.57 -23.06
C ASN A 5 -18.67 9.66 -21.88
N LYS A 6 -18.72 8.34 -22.15
CA LYS A 6 -18.98 7.32 -21.13
C LYS A 6 -17.89 7.35 -20.06
N ILE A 7 -18.33 7.38 -18.80
CA ILE A 7 -17.47 7.28 -17.63
C ILE A 7 -17.23 5.79 -17.31
N GLY A 8 -15.98 5.42 -17.05
CA GLY A 8 -15.56 4.07 -16.66
C GLY A 8 -14.40 4.09 -15.67
N LEU A 9 -13.87 2.91 -15.35
CA LEU A 9 -12.80 2.73 -14.36
C LEU A 9 -11.61 3.66 -14.58
N SER A 10 -11.18 3.85 -15.83
CA SER A 10 -10.06 4.72 -16.18
C SER A 10 -10.28 6.17 -15.76
N ASN A 11 -11.53 6.66 -15.79
CA ASN A 11 -11.85 8.02 -15.37
C ASN A 11 -11.69 8.18 -13.85
N TYR A 12 -12.10 7.18 -13.07
CA TYR A 12 -11.90 7.18 -11.61
C TYR A 12 -10.41 7.07 -11.26
N VAL A 13 -9.67 6.20 -11.95
CA VAL A 13 -8.22 6.05 -11.77
C VAL A 13 -7.50 7.37 -12.03
N SER A 14 -7.81 8.05 -13.13
CA SER A 14 -7.22 9.36 -13.43
C SER A 14 -7.58 10.42 -12.39
N ALA A 15 -8.84 10.48 -11.96
CA ALA A 15 -9.29 11.44 -10.96
C ALA A 15 -8.58 11.23 -9.59
N ILE A 16 -8.38 9.98 -9.17
CA ILE A 16 -7.63 9.67 -7.93
C ILE A 16 -6.17 10.12 -8.07
N ILE A 17 -5.53 9.85 -9.21
CA ILE A 17 -4.14 10.26 -9.46
C ILE A 17 -3.99 11.78 -9.46
N GLU A 18 -4.92 12.50 -10.10
CA GLU A 18 -4.93 13.97 -10.11
C GLU A 18 -5.11 14.51 -8.69
N TRP A 19 -6.05 13.97 -7.92
CA TRP A 19 -6.26 14.34 -6.53
C TRP A 19 -5.02 14.11 -5.65
N ILE A 20 -4.33 12.97 -5.79
CA ILE A 20 -3.08 12.69 -5.07
C ILE A 20 -2.02 13.76 -5.41
N LYS A 21 -1.87 14.12 -6.69
CA LYS A 21 -0.91 15.15 -7.11
C LYS A 21 -1.26 16.51 -6.53
N ASP A 22 -2.53 16.87 -6.49
CA ASP A 22 -2.98 18.15 -5.93
C ASP A 22 -2.67 18.21 -4.43
N VAL A 23 -3.02 17.17 -3.68
CA VAL A 23 -2.72 17.07 -2.24
C VAL A 23 -1.21 17.13 -1.97
N CYS A 24 -0.39 16.42 -2.76
CA CYS A 24 1.07 16.48 -2.62
C CYS A 24 1.66 17.88 -2.88
N ASN A 25 0.94 18.77 -3.58
CA ASN A 25 1.36 20.13 -3.87
C ASN A 25 0.73 21.18 -2.94
N GLN A 26 0.04 20.76 -1.88
CA GLN A 26 -0.54 21.65 -0.88
C GLN A 26 0.34 21.71 0.37
N PRO A 27 0.88 22.88 0.74
CA PRO A 27 1.51 23.07 2.04
C PRO A 27 0.51 22.79 3.17
N VAL A 28 0.91 21.98 4.15
CA VAL A 28 0.08 21.67 5.33
C VAL A 28 0.59 22.32 6.62
N ASP A 29 1.69 23.08 6.57
CA ASP A 29 2.25 23.78 7.73
C ASP A 29 2.15 25.30 7.60
N GLU A 30 2.27 25.99 8.74
CA GLU A 30 2.22 27.46 8.82
C GLU A 30 3.35 28.15 8.05
N LYS A 31 4.38 27.40 7.63
CA LYS A 31 5.54 27.92 6.90
C LYS A 31 5.28 27.98 5.40
N ASN A 32 4.10 27.55 4.93
CA ASN A 32 3.73 27.49 3.52
C ASN A 32 4.77 26.75 2.65
N LYS A 33 5.44 25.74 3.23
CA LYS A 33 6.41 24.91 2.50
C LYS A 33 5.78 23.61 2.05
N LEU A 34 6.19 23.16 0.86
CA LEU A 34 5.86 21.83 0.37
C LEU A 34 6.59 20.75 1.17
N GLN A 35 5.87 19.68 1.48
CA GLN A 35 6.35 18.55 2.24
C GLN A 35 7.19 17.65 1.34
N ASN A 36 8.25 17.07 1.91
CA ASN A 36 9.10 16.13 1.17
C ASN A 36 8.47 14.73 1.03
N ILE A 37 7.50 14.41 1.88
CA ILE A 37 6.88 13.08 1.97
C ILE A 37 5.36 13.27 2.06
N CYS A 38 4.63 12.51 1.25
CA CYS A 38 3.19 12.33 1.37
C CYS A 38 2.90 10.90 1.84
N ILE A 39 2.09 10.76 2.90
CA ILE A 39 1.64 9.46 3.39
C ILE A 39 0.23 9.23 2.86
N ILE A 40 0.03 8.13 2.15
CA ILE A 40 -1.27 7.70 1.66
C ILE A 40 -1.67 6.46 2.44
N GLU A 41 -2.76 6.54 3.19
CA GLU A 41 -3.35 5.39 3.85
C GLU A 41 -4.43 4.76 2.97
N LEU A 42 -4.35 3.45 2.79
CA LEU A 42 -5.36 2.68 2.09
C LEU A 42 -5.79 1.51 2.98
N CYS A 43 -6.97 1.60 3.56
CA CYS A 43 -7.58 0.52 4.34
C CYS A 43 -8.54 -0.27 3.46
N GLY A 44 -8.60 -1.59 3.66
CA GLY A 44 -9.61 -2.44 3.02
C GLY A 44 -9.10 -3.84 2.76
N ASP A 45 -9.99 -4.67 2.24
CA ASP A 45 -9.67 -6.01 1.74
C ASP A 45 -9.29 -5.91 0.25
N ILE A 46 -8.29 -6.68 -0.16
CA ILE A 46 -7.87 -6.80 -1.55
C ILE A 46 -8.96 -7.40 -2.46
N ASP A 47 -9.88 -8.15 -1.87
CA ASP A 47 -11.03 -8.75 -2.57
C ASP A 47 -12.25 -7.80 -2.63
N ASN A 48 -12.17 -6.60 -2.04
CA ASN A 48 -13.24 -5.60 -2.14
C ASN A 48 -13.19 -4.89 -3.51
N HIS A 49 -14.26 -5.02 -4.30
CA HIS A 49 -14.37 -4.37 -5.61
C HIS A 49 -14.30 -2.84 -5.56
N GLU A 50 -14.69 -2.22 -4.45
CA GLU A 50 -14.59 -0.77 -4.26
C GLU A 50 -13.13 -0.29 -4.20
N MET A 51 -12.18 -1.19 -3.91
CA MET A 51 -10.75 -0.89 -3.82
C MET A 51 -10.05 -0.89 -5.18
N ILE A 52 -10.71 -1.41 -6.23
CA ILE A 52 -10.11 -1.55 -7.55
C ILE A 52 -9.62 -0.19 -8.11
N PRO A 53 -10.42 0.90 -8.10
CA PRO A 53 -9.95 2.18 -8.61
C PRO A 53 -8.73 2.72 -7.86
N PHE A 54 -8.69 2.57 -6.53
CA PHE A 54 -7.60 3.07 -5.69
C PHE A 54 -6.32 2.27 -5.90
N THR A 55 -6.43 0.94 -5.90
CA THR A 55 -5.26 0.08 -6.11
C THR A 55 -4.69 0.23 -7.52
N GLU A 56 -5.51 0.37 -8.55
CA GLU A 56 -5.02 0.65 -9.90
C GLU A 56 -4.40 2.05 -10.00
N ALA A 57 -5.03 3.07 -9.41
CA ALA A 57 -4.48 4.43 -9.36
C ALA A 57 -3.10 4.48 -8.70
N LEU A 58 -2.91 3.83 -7.56
CA LEU A 58 -1.63 3.82 -6.86
C LEU A 58 -0.56 3.02 -7.62
N LYS A 59 -0.91 1.93 -8.31
CA LYS A 59 0.04 1.23 -9.20
C LYS A 59 0.51 2.13 -10.34
N TYR A 60 -0.41 2.81 -11.02
CA TYR A 60 -0.07 3.77 -12.07
C TYR A 60 0.73 4.95 -11.52
N PHE A 61 0.37 5.46 -10.35
CA PHE A 61 1.07 6.56 -9.70
C PHE A 61 2.50 6.19 -9.30
N LYS A 62 2.70 4.97 -8.77
CA LYS A 62 4.01 4.39 -8.48
C LYS A 62 4.84 4.28 -9.76
N GLY A 63 4.30 3.68 -10.82
CA GLY A 63 5.04 3.43 -12.07
C GLY A 63 6.40 2.76 -11.79
N ASN A 64 7.47 3.31 -12.37
CA ASN A 64 8.87 2.93 -12.10
C ASN A 64 9.58 3.92 -11.17
N LYS A 65 8.84 4.72 -10.41
CA LYS A 65 9.46 5.74 -9.56
C LYS A 65 10.17 5.11 -8.38
N LYS A 66 11.37 5.61 -8.09
CA LYS A 66 12.19 5.19 -6.95
C LYS A 66 11.81 5.89 -5.64
N ASP A 67 10.92 6.88 -5.70
CA ASP A 67 10.47 7.70 -4.57
C ASP A 67 9.15 7.21 -3.95
N PHE A 68 8.66 6.04 -4.36
CA PHE A 68 7.44 5.43 -3.82
C PHE A 68 7.78 4.20 -2.98
N MET A 69 7.33 4.20 -1.73
CA MET A 69 7.47 3.08 -0.79
C MET A 69 6.10 2.54 -0.38
N HIS A 70 5.91 1.22 -0.49
CA HIS A 70 4.73 0.52 -0.05
C HIS A 70 4.99 -0.19 1.28
N ILE A 71 4.34 0.29 2.34
CA ILE A 71 4.38 -0.33 3.66
C ILE A 71 3.09 -1.12 3.86
N ASN A 72 3.22 -2.42 4.14
CA ASN A 72 2.08 -3.26 4.49
C ASN A 72 1.99 -3.40 6.01
N ILE A 73 0.85 -3.03 6.58
CA ILE A 73 0.60 -3.17 8.02
C ILE A 73 -0.41 -4.31 8.21
N SER A 74 0.02 -5.39 8.85
CA SER A 74 -0.78 -6.62 8.98
C SER A 74 -0.84 -7.10 10.41
N LYS A 75 -1.98 -7.66 10.83
CA LYS A 75 -2.14 -8.26 12.15
C LYS A 75 -1.68 -9.73 12.12
N ILE A 76 -0.87 -10.12 13.09
CA ILE A 76 -0.59 -11.52 13.39
C ILE A 76 -1.59 -12.00 14.45
N VAL A 77 -2.20 -13.16 14.21
CA VAL A 77 -3.13 -13.79 15.15
C VAL A 77 -2.44 -14.96 15.83
N GLY A 78 -2.33 -14.90 17.16
CA GLY A 78 -1.59 -15.90 17.93
C GLY A 78 -0.08 -15.76 17.77
N LYS A 79 0.62 -16.88 17.51
CA LYS A 79 2.09 -16.95 17.38
C LYS A 79 2.56 -17.46 16.00
N ASN A 80 1.69 -17.51 15.00
CA ASN A 80 2.03 -18.01 13.66
C ASN A 80 1.74 -16.96 12.57
N SER A 81 2.46 -17.06 11.46
CA SER A 81 2.41 -16.12 10.33
C SER A 81 1.30 -16.42 9.31
N ALA A 82 0.62 -17.58 9.39
CA ALA A 82 -0.15 -18.16 8.29
C ALA A 82 -1.22 -17.21 7.68
N SER A 83 -1.93 -16.47 8.53
CA SER A 83 -2.93 -15.48 8.09
C SER A 83 -2.30 -14.32 7.32
N LEU A 84 -1.17 -13.80 7.82
CA LEU A 84 -0.39 -12.75 7.17
C LEU A 84 0.22 -13.25 5.85
N LEU A 85 0.77 -14.48 5.82
CA LEU A 85 1.32 -15.07 4.60
C LEU A 85 0.27 -15.16 3.49
N THR A 86 -0.93 -15.64 3.84
CA THR A 86 -2.06 -15.71 2.89
C THR A 86 -2.42 -14.31 2.36
N PHE A 87 -2.49 -13.31 3.25
CA PHE A 87 -2.78 -11.94 2.86
C PHE A 87 -1.70 -11.37 1.93
N VAL A 88 -0.42 -11.48 2.30
CA VAL A 88 0.71 -11.04 1.47
C VAL A 88 0.68 -11.71 0.10
N GLN A 89 0.41 -13.01 0.04
CA GLN A 89 0.36 -13.75 -1.22
C GLN A 89 -0.80 -13.27 -2.12
N LYS A 90 -1.97 -12.97 -1.56
CA LYS A 90 -3.08 -12.36 -2.32
C LYS A 90 -2.69 -11.01 -2.93
N TRP A 91 -2.05 -10.13 -2.15
CA TRP A 91 -1.59 -8.83 -2.65
C TRP A 91 -0.53 -8.98 -3.75
N ARG A 92 0.43 -9.89 -3.57
CA ARG A 92 1.44 -10.21 -4.58
C ARG A 92 0.82 -10.70 -5.89
N ASN A 93 -0.18 -11.56 -5.82
CA ASN A 93 -0.91 -12.04 -7.00
C ASN A 93 -1.67 -10.92 -7.72
N LYS A 94 -2.01 -9.83 -7.03
CA LYS A 94 -2.58 -8.61 -7.63
C LYS A 94 -1.51 -7.61 -8.09
N GLY A 95 -0.23 -7.97 -8.06
CA GLY A 95 0.87 -7.12 -8.52
C GLY A 95 1.42 -6.15 -7.46
N TRP A 96 1.08 -6.35 -6.18
CA TRP A 96 1.58 -5.52 -5.09
C TRP A 96 2.66 -6.25 -4.30
N ASN A 97 3.88 -5.71 -4.34
CA ASN A 97 4.95 -6.12 -3.45
C ASN A 97 5.15 -5.01 -2.41
N ALA A 98 5.23 -5.40 -1.14
CA ALA A 98 5.59 -4.48 -0.06
C ALA A 98 7.10 -4.25 -0.07
N ASP A 99 7.53 -3.07 0.32
CA ASP A 99 8.93 -2.74 0.60
C ASP A 99 9.27 -2.99 2.08
N ILE A 100 8.26 -2.87 2.95
CA ILE A 100 8.32 -3.12 4.39
C ILE A 100 7.02 -3.79 4.83
N ILE A 101 7.11 -4.79 5.71
CA ILE A 101 5.95 -5.36 6.42
C ILE A 101 6.07 -5.02 7.90
N ILE A 102 5.02 -4.40 8.44
CA ILE A 102 4.88 -4.11 9.87
C ILE A 102 3.81 -5.02 10.44
N CYS A 103 4.19 -5.82 11.42
CA CYS A 103 3.38 -6.83 12.07
C CYS A 103 2.81 -6.28 13.38
N ARG A 104 1.49 -6.16 13.46
CA ARG A 104 0.80 -5.84 14.71
C ARG A 104 0.45 -7.12 15.45
N SER A 105 0.94 -7.27 16.68
CA SER A 105 0.71 -8.46 17.53
C SER A 105 0.46 -8.04 18.98
N ASN A 106 -0.26 -8.89 19.73
CA ASN A 106 -0.43 -8.74 21.18
C ASN A 106 0.68 -9.47 21.97
N HIS A 107 1.60 -10.13 21.27
CA HIS A 107 2.72 -10.87 21.82
C HIS A 107 3.99 -10.55 21.01
N GLU A 108 5.14 -10.74 21.63
CA GLU A 108 6.42 -10.67 20.92
C GLU A 108 6.44 -11.68 19.76
N ILE A 109 6.87 -11.20 18.59
CA ILE A 109 6.97 -12.00 17.38
C ILE A 109 8.37 -12.61 17.36
N SER A 110 8.45 -13.93 17.38
CA SER A 110 9.74 -14.62 17.34
C SER A 110 10.48 -14.37 16.03
N GLU A 111 11.80 -14.43 16.09
CA GLU A 111 12.66 -14.26 14.92
C GLU A 111 12.32 -15.27 13.81
N THR A 112 12.02 -16.52 14.16
CA THR A 112 11.56 -17.55 13.21
C THR A 112 10.31 -17.14 12.43
N VAL A 113 9.35 -16.47 13.08
CA VAL A 113 8.13 -15.98 12.41
C VAL A 113 8.49 -14.84 11.45
N LYS A 114 9.39 -13.94 11.85
CA LYS A 114 9.86 -12.84 10.99
C LYS A 114 10.64 -13.36 9.77
N GLU A 115 11.50 -14.37 9.96
CA GLU A 115 12.23 -15.04 8.89
C GLU A 115 11.30 -15.71 7.88
N GLU A 116 10.25 -16.39 8.36
CA GLU A 116 9.24 -17.01 7.51
C GLU A 116 8.51 -15.95 6.65
N ILE A 117 8.10 -14.83 7.28
CA ILE A 117 7.46 -13.71 6.58
C ILE A 117 8.40 -13.11 5.55
N ALA A 118 9.67 -12.87 5.91
CA ALA A 118 10.69 -12.30 5.01
C ALA A 118 10.88 -13.19 3.77
N ALA A 119 11.03 -14.50 3.97
CA ALA A 119 11.22 -15.47 2.88
C ALA A 119 10.03 -15.47 1.90
N HIS A 120 8.79 -15.49 2.40
CA HIS A 120 7.59 -15.54 1.55
C HIS A 120 7.24 -14.18 0.90
N SER A 121 7.71 -13.07 1.46
CA SER A 121 7.52 -11.72 0.92
C SER A 121 8.67 -11.25 0.04
N SER A 122 9.73 -12.05 -0.11
CA SER A 122 10.97 -11.68 -0.82
C SER A 122 11.63 -10.42 -0.22
N LEU A 123 11.54 -10.29 1.11
CA LEU A 123 12.11 -9.20 1.89
C LEU A 123 13.30 -9.69 2.71
N GLN A 124 14.14 -8.76 3.16
CA GLN A 124 15.14 -9.02 4.19
C GLN A 124 14.51 -8.96 5.58
N LEU A 125 15.11 -9.64 6.57
CA LEU A 125 14.60 -9.68 7.94
C LEU A 125 14.39 -8.28 8.53
N GLN A 126 15.30 -7.35 8.24
CA GLN A 126 15.23 -5.94 8.66
C GLN A 126 14.06 -5.15 8.06
N GLN A 127 13.41 -5.68 7.02
CA GLN A 127 12.20 -5.10 6.41
C GLN A 127 10.91 -5.70 6.99
N VAL A 128 11.00 -6.58 8.00
CA VAL A 128 9.87 -7.19 8.72
C VAL A 128 9.93 -6.78 10.19
N ASN A 129 9.06 -5.86 10.61
CA ASN A 129 9.02 -5.33 11.97
C ASN A 129 7.88 -5.95 12.78
#